data_AF-A0A7J9N3W9-F1
#
_entry.id   AF-A0A7J9N3W9-F1
#
_cell.length_a   1.000
_cell.length_b   1.000
_cell.length_c   1.000
_cell.angle_alpha   90.00
_cell.angle_beta   90.00
_cell.angle_gamma   90.00
#
_symmetry.space_group_name_H-M   'P 1'
#
loop_
_entity.id
_entity.type
_entity.pdbx_description
1 polymer ?
#
loop_
_entity_poly.entity_id
_entity_poly.type
_entity_poly.pdbx_seq_one_letter_code
_entity_poly.pdbx_strand_id
1 'polypeptide(L)'
;MTTPGYNEWRVRRINDNIPGPSQGDSQSIEEHLRVFPSKLEIIKQDFEKRNAELEKKIEQLEEEKMHLGLDVDVQKLETEKLRKGKNKVEKDLDKKIKADGWERKFQEVRT
;
A
#
# COMPACT_ATOMS: atom_id res chain seq x y z
N MET A 1 8.04 16.80 -13.80
CA MET A 1 8.86 16.37 -14.95
C MET A 1 8.02 16.46 -16.21
N THR A 2 8.41 17.31 -17.15
CA THR A 2 7.75 17.43 -18.46
C THR A 2 8.17 16.24 -19.31
N THR A 3 7.23 15.38 -19.69
CA THR A 3 7.50 14.14 -20.41
C THR A 3 8.20 14.45 -21.74
N PRO A 4 9.26 13.69 -22.11
CA PRO A 4 10.04 13.93 -23.34
C PRO A 4 9.19 14.07 -24.60
N GLY A 5 8.10 13.29 -24.69
CA GLY A 5 7.17 13.31 -25.81
C GLY A 5 6.43 14.64 -26.01
N TYR A 6 6.14 15.42 -24.95
CA TYR A 6 5.52 16.74 -25.09
C TYR A 6 6.47 17.76 -25.71
N ASN A 7 7.74 17.70 -25.33
CA ASN A 7 8.77 18.61 -25.87
C ASN A 7 9.10 18.24 -27.31
N GLU A 8 9.21 16.95 -27.64
CA GLU A 8 9.36 16.47 -29.02
C GLU A 8 8.18 16.85 -29.91
N TRP A 9 6.95 16.71 -29.40
CA TRP A 9 5.73 17.17 -30.07
C TRP A 9 5.76 18.69 -30.34
N ARG A 10 6.28 19.48 -29.38
CA ARG A 10 6.36 20.94 -29.50
C ARG A 10 7.44 21.40 -30.49
N VAL A 11 8.57 20.70 -30.58
CA VAL A 11 9.68 21.02 -31.50
C VAL A 11 9.34 20.65 -32.96
N ARG A 12 8.55 19.59 -33.19
CA ARG A 12 8.12 19.17 -34.53
C ARG A 12 7.07 20.09 -35.18
N ARG A 13 6.36 20.93 -34.41
CA ARG A 13 5.35 21.84 -34.96
C ARG A 13 5.99 23.14 -35.43
N ILE A 14 6.32 23.20 -36.73
CA ILE A 14 6.34 24.49 -37.44
C ILE A 14 4.90 25.03 -37.37
N ASN A 15 4.76 26.30 -36.99
CA ASN A 15 3.49 26.92 -36.60
C ASN A 15 2.49 26.93 -37.78
N ASP A 16 1.46 26.09 -37.76
CA ASP A 16 0.42 25.94 -38.80
C ASP A 16 -0.40 27.22 -39.09
N ASN A 17 -0.17 28.32 -38.36
CA ASN A 17 -0.88 29.60 -38.52
C ASN A 17 -0.16 30.61 -39.43
N ILE A 18 0.99 30.27 -40.00
CA ILE A 18 1.68 31.11 -41.00
C ILE A 18 1.79 30.27 -42.27
N PRO A 19 1.05 30.59 -43.35
CA PRO A 19 1.31 29.98 -44.64
C PRO A 19 2.67 30.50 -45.13
N GLY A 20 3.74 29.74 -44.86
CA GLY A 20 5.04 29.95 -45.48
C GLY A 20 4.98 29.52 -46.95
N PRO A 21 5.66 30.21 -47.87
CA PRO A 21 5.61 29.88 -49.29
C PRO A 21 6.13 28.46 -49.53
N SER A 22 5.40 27.70 -50.35
CA SER A 22 5.70 26.32 -50.74
C SER A 22 7.13 26.21 -51.26
N GLN A 23 8.04 25.70 -50.44
CA GLN A 23 9.42 25.46 -50.83
C GLN A 23 9.73 23.95 -50.68
N GLY A 24 9.51 23.23 -51.79
CA GLY A 24 10.18 21.96 -52.09
C GLY A 24 9.60 20.72 -51.41
N ASP A 25 8.71 20.03 -52.12
CA ASP A 25 8.15 18.71 -51.83
C ASP A 25 9.23 17.61 -51.76
N SER A 26 10.02 17.63 -50.69
CA SER A 26 10.99 16.57 -50.34
C SER A 26 10.56 15.76 -49.12
N GLN A 27 9.44 16.12 -48.49
CA GLN A 27 8.77 15.28 -47.50
C GLN A 27 7.87 14.27 -48.21
N SER A 28 8.14 12.98 -48.01
CA SER A 28 7.34 11.91 -48.59
C SER A 28 5.86 12.02 -48.20
N ILE A 29 4.95 11.62 -49.08
CA ILE A 29 3.51 11.54 -48.80
C ILE A 29 3.23 10.73 -47.51
N GLU A 30 4.07 9.73 -47.24
CA GLU A 30 4.02 8.91 -46.03
C GLU A 30 4.26 9.70 -44.73
N GLU A 31 5.10 10.74 -44.77
CA GLU A 31 5.36 11.61 -43.62
C GLU A 31 4.19 12.57 -43.34
N HIS A 32 3.44 12.97 -44.37
CA HIS A 32 2.21 13.75 -44.25
C HIS A 32 1.01 12.90 -43.79
N LEU A 33 1.00 11.61 -44.11
CA LEU A 33 0.00 10.64 -43.65
C LEU A 33 0.28 10.08 -42.25
N ARG A 34 1.42 10.45 -41.65
CA ARG A 34 1.79 10.05 -40.30
C ARG A 34 0.87 10.72 -39.29
N VAL A 35 -0.18 10.00 -38.90
CA VAL A 35 -1.16 10.44 -37.90
C VAL A 35 -0.45 10.64 -36.56
N PHE A 36 -0.23 11.89 -36.18
CA PHE A 36 0.27 12.23 -34.85
C PHE A 36 -0.89 12.22 -33.85
N PRO A 37 -0.75 11.52 -32.72
CA PRO A 37 -1.75 11.56 -31.65
C PRO A 37 -1.99 12.99 -31.22
N SER A 38 -3.26 13.34 -31.02
CA SER A 38 -3.59 14.67 -30.52
C SER A 38 -3.09 14.83 -29.08
N LYS A 39 -2.85 16.07 -28.64
CA LYS A 39 -2.51 16.37 -27.24
C LYS A 39 -3.48 15.72 -26.25
N LEU A 40 -4.77 15.71 -26.58
CA LEU A 40 -5.81 15.13 -25.73
C LEU A 40 -5.68 13.61 -25.66
N GLU A 41 -5.30 12.97 -26.76
CA GLU A 41 -5.09 11.52 -26.85
C GLU A 41 -3.90 11.08 -25.98
N ILE A 42 -2.81 11.84 -26.03
CA ILE A 42 -1.63 11.62 -25.18
C ILE A 42 -1.99 11.79 -23.70
N ILE A 43 -2.72 12.86 -23.34
CA ILE A 43 -3.14 13.12 -21.96
C ILE A 43 -4.08 12.02 -21.46
N LYS A 44 -5.01 11.57 -22.31
CA LYS A 44 -5.95 10.49 -21.97
C LYS A 44 -5.21 9.19 -21.69
N GLN A 45 -4.27 8.81 -22.55
CA GLN A 45 -3.48 7.59 -22.37
C GLN A 45 -2.64 7.64 -21.08
N ASP A 46 -2.02 8.78 -20.79
CA ASP A 46 -1.28 8.99 -19.54
C ASP A 46 -2.18 8.89 -18.30
N PHE A 47 -3.42 9.40 -18.41
CA PHE A 47 -4.40 9.31 -17.34
C PHE A 47 -4.83 7.86 -17.09
N GLU A 48 -5.18 7.12 -18.14
CA GLU A 48 -5.54 5.70 -18.07
C GLU A 48 -4.40 4.87 -17.46
N LYS A 49 -3.15 5.13 -17.87
CA LYS A 49 -1.98 4.44 -17.30
C LYS A 49 -1.83 4.70 -15.80
N ARG A 50 -1.93 5.97 -15.37
CA ARG A 50 -1.86 6.31 -13.94
C ARG A 50 -3.01 5.69 -13.15
N ASN A 51 -4.21 5.62 -13.73
CA ASN A 51 -5.35 5.02 -13.08
C ASN A 51 -5.14 3.52 -12.83
N ALA A 52 -4.63 2.79 -13.84
CA ALA A 52 -4.29 1.38 -13.70
C ALA A 52 -3.18 1.12 -12.68
N GLU A 53 -2.17 2.00 -12.59
CA GLU A 53 -1.13 1.93 -11.55
C GLU A 53 -1.70 2.15 -10.14
N LEU A 54 -2.65 3.09 -10.01
CA LEU A 54 -3.32 3.37 -8.74
C LEU A 54 -4.24 2.22 -8.31
N GLU A 55 -5.00 1.63 -9.23
CA GLU A 55 -5.86 0.46 -8.95
C GLU A 55 -5.04 -0.71 -8.41
N LYS A 56 -3.91 -1.04 -9.04
CA LYS A 56 -2.99 -2.08 -8.53
C LYS A 56 -2.45 -1.77 -7.14
N LYS A 57 -2.15 -0.50 -6.87
CA LYS A 57 -1.64 -0.08 -5.55
C LYS A 57 -2.73 -0.16 -4.49
N ILE A 58 -3.98 0.13 -4.84
CA ILE A 58 -5.13 -0.03 -3.95
C ILE A 58 -5.32 -1.51 -3.61
N GLU A 59 -5.30 -2.39 -4.61
CA GLU A 59 -5.43 -3.85 -4.41
C GLU A 59 -4.35 -4.39 -3.46
N GLN A 60 -3.08 -4.00 -3.66
CA GLN A 60 -1.97 -4.37 -2.78
C GLN A 60 -2.19 -3.88 -1.34
N LEU A 61 -2.64 -2.63 -1.17
CA LEU A 61 -2.89 -2.08 0.16
C LEU A 61 -4.08 -2.75 0.87
N GLU A 62 -5.09 -3.18 0.12
CA GLU A 62 -6.22 -3.94 0.67
C GLU A 62 -5.78 -5.34 1.14
N GLU A 63 -4.93 -6.02 0.37
CA GLU A 63 -4.33 -7.30 0.75
C GLU A 63 -3.44 -7.16 2.00
N GLU A 64 -2.53 -6.19 2.03
CA GLU A 64 -1.69 -5.89 3.20
C GLU A 64 -2.52 -5.59 4.44
N LYS A 65 -3.60 -4.80 4.30
CA LYS A 65 -4.52 -4.48 5.40
C LYS A 65 -5.20 -5.73 5.95
N MET A 66 -5.62 -6.66 5.09
CA MET A 66 -6.24 -7.92 5.55
C MET A 66 -5.24 -8.76 6.34
N HIS A 67 -4.01 -8.91 5.85
CA HIS A 67 -2.95 -9.65 6.55
C HIS A 67 -2.64 -9.06 7.93
N LEU A 68 -2.45 -7.74 8.00
CA LEU A 68 -2.21 -7.05 9.28
C LEU A 68 -3.40 -7.20 10.24
N GLY A 69 -4.63 -7.21 9.72
CA GLY A 69 -5.83 -7.47 10.53
C GLY A 69 -5.79 -8.83 11.21
N LEU A 70 -5.41 -9.88 10.46
CA LEU A 70 -5.27 -11.23 10.99
C LEU A 70 -4.16 -11.31 12.06
N ASP A 71 -3.01 -10.69 11.82
CA ASP A 71 -1.90 -10.67 12.77
C ASP A 71 -2.29 -10.01 14.11
N VAL A 72 -3.04 -8.91 14.05
CA VAL A 72 -3.58 -8.24 15.24
C VAL A 72 -4.51 -9.17 16.03
N ASP A 73 -5.39 -9.89 15.35
CA ASP A 73 -6.31 -10.83 16.00
C ASP A 73 -5.58 -12.01 16.63
N VAL A 74 -4.54 -12.53 15.98
CA VAL A 74 -3.66 -13.58 16.53
C VAL A 74 -2.96 -13.09 17.79
N GLN A 75 -2.31 -11.92 17.75
CA GLN A 75 -1.64 -11.35 18.92
C GLN A 75 -2.61 -11.10 20.09
N LYS A 76 -3.83 -10.64 19.78
CA LYS A 76 -4.88 -10.45 20.78
C LYS A 76 -5.29 -11.77 21.44
N LEU A 77 -5.40 -12.85 20.66
CA LEU A 77 -5.73 -14.18 21.19
C LEU A 77 -4.62 -14.74 22.08
N GLU A 78 -3.36 -14.60 21.65
CA GLU A 78 -2.19 -15.06 22.41
C GLU A 78 -2.06 -14.33 23.74
N THR A 79 -2.19 -13.00 23.74
CA THR A 79 -2.13 -12.17 24.94
C THR A 79 -3.26 -12.51 25.92
N GLU A 80 -4.48 -12.77 25.42
CA GLU A 80 -5.58 -13.20 26.27
C GLU A 80 -5.33 -14.58 26.91
N LYS A 81 -4.78 -15.53 26.15
CA LYS A 81 -4.41 -16.86 26.64
C LYS A 81 -3.34 -16.76 27.73
N LEU A 82 -2.30 -15.96 27.52
CA LEU A 82 -1.25 -15.70 28.50
C LEU A 82 -1.82 -15.09 29.78
N ARG A 83 -2.71 -14.09 29.66
CA ARG A 83 -3.38 -13.47 30.82
C ARG A 83 -4.19 -14.49 31.63
N LYS A 84 -4.96 -15.36 30.97
CA LYS A 84 -5.73 -16.42 31.64
C LYS A 84 -4.79 -17.40 32.37
N GLY A 85 -3.68 -17.79 31.73
CA GLY A 85 -2.67 -18.64 32.34
C GLY A 85 -2.05 -18.02 33.59
N LYS A 86 -1.60 -16.76 33.49
CA LYS A 86 -1.02 -16.00 34.61
C LYS A 86 -1.99 -15.91 35.80
N ASN A 87 -3.24 -15.53 35.54
CA ASN A 87 -4.26 -15.40 36.58
C ASN A 87 -4.55 -16.72 37.30
N LYS A 88 -4.43 -17.86 36.60
CA LYS A 88 -4.60 -19.18 37.21
C LYS A 88 -3.43 -19.49 38.15
N VAL A 89 -2.20 -19.33 37.67
CA VAL A 89 -0.98 -19.55 38.46
C VAL A 89 -0.95 -18.67 39.71
N GLU A 90 -1.33 -17.41 39.58
CA GLU A 90 -1.39 -16.47 40.70
C GLU A 90 -2.41 -16.90 41.77
N LYS A 91 -3.60 -17.35 41.36
CA LYS A 91 -4.60 -17.91 42.30
C LYS A 91 -4.11 -19.18 42.99
N ASP A 92 -3.42 -20.05 42.26
CA ASP A 92 -2.90 -21.30 42.82
C ASP A 92 -1.73 -21.03 43.80
N LEU A 93 -0.90 -20.03 43.53
CA LEU A 93 0.12 -19.53 44.45
C LEU A 93 -0.50 -18.94 45.73
N ASP A 94 -1.53 -18.10 45.60
CA ASP A 94 -2.23 -17.51 46.75
C ASP A 94 -2.84 -18.60 47.66
N LYS A 95 -3.47 -19.62 47.07
CA LYS A 95 -3.96 -20.78 47.83
C LYS A 95 -2.83 -21.53 48.54
N LYS A 96 -1.70 -21.74 47.87
CA LYS A 96 -0.54 -22.43 48.45
C LYS A 96 0.02 -21.65 49.64
N ILE A 97 0.23 -20.34 49.48
CA ILE A 97 0.71 -19.45 50.55
C ILE A 97 -0.22 -19.52 51.77
N LYS A 98 -1.54 -19.51 51.54
CA LYS A 98 -2.52 -19.66 52.61
C LYS A 98 -2.36 -21.01 53.32
N ALA A 99 -2.30 -22.11 52.57
CA ALA A 99 -2.12 -23.45 53.13
C ALA A 99 -0.86 -23.57 53.98
N ASP A 100 0.28 -23.09 53.46
CA ASP A 100 1.57 -23.08 54.18
C ASP A 100 1.47 -22.24 55.48
N GLY A 101 0.70 -21.15 55.45
CA GLY A 101 0.43 -20.32 56.61
C GLY A 101 -0.42 -21.01 57.69
N TRP A 102 -1.45 -21.78 57.29
CA TRP A 102 -2.25 -22.58 58.21
C TRP A 102 -1.44 -23.72 58.83
N GLU A 103 -0.63 -24.41 58.03
CA GLU A 103 0.24 -25.49 58.52
C GLU A 103 1.21 -24.97 59.58
N ARG A 104 1.85 -23.82 59.34
CA ARG A 104 2.75 -23.19 60.32
C ARG A 104 2.05 -22.88 61.65
N LYS A 105 0.86 -22.26 61.60
CA LYS A 105 0.05 -21.99 62.80
C LYS A 105 -0.35 -23.26 63.53
N PHE A 106 -0.67 -24.33 62.80
CA PHE A 106 -1.03 -25.61 63.39
C PHE A 106 0.15 -26.22 64.17
N GLN A 107 1.37 -26.16 63.62
CA GLN A 107 2.57 -26.64 64.31
C GLN A 107 2.91 -25.80 65.56
N GLU A 108 2.75 -24.47 65.50
CA GLU A 108 2.96 -23.57 66.65
C GLU A 108 2.04 -23.90 67.83
N VAL A 109 0.77 -24.26 67.58
CA VAL A 109 -0.20 -24.62 68.64
C VAL A 109 0.10 -25.99 69.26
N ARG A 110 0.83 -26.85 68.55
CA ARG A 110 1.16 -28.21 68.98
C ARG A 110 2.48 -28.33 69.76
N THR A 111 3.28 -27.27 69.76
CA THR A 111 4.60 -27.19 70.42
C THR A 111 4.47 -26.47 71.76
#